data_AF-A0A962DMV0-F1
#
_entry.id   AF-A0A962DMV0-F1
#
_cell.length_a   1.000
_cell.length_b   1.000
_cell.length_c   1.000
_cell.angle_alpha   90.00
_cell.angle_beta   90.00
_cell.angle_gamma   90.00
#
_symmetry.space_group_name_H-M   'P 1'
#
loop_
_entity.id
_entity.type
_entity.pdbx_description
1 polymer ?
#
loop_
_entity_poly.entity_id
_entity_poly.type
_entity_poly.pdbx_seq_one_letter_code
_entity_poly.pdbx_strand_id
1 'polypeptide(L)'
;MRRQLMLIAIVTGLVAACRPGADPERPPGVPASASWAGNVEGGTWIACEAVPSLPNRYACRTWFETGGAMIAEGQYLLRHRRWNQQALRSEYTEPASSELPGFDTFDGRWIRLKGDHVLLPDGVITYPDGPEHGKRQTYRLGVETGAAEAY
;
A
#
# COMPACT_ATOMS: atom_id res chain seq x y z
N MET A 1 -40.58 39.71 -30.52
CA MET A 1 -40.66 38.29 -30.94
C MET A 1 -39.34 37.88 -31.58
N ARG A 2 -38.54 37.02 -30.94
CA ARG A 2 -37.74 35.97 -31.60
C ARG A 2 -37.12 35.09 -30.51
N ARG A 3 -37.60 33.85 -30.49
CA ARG A 3 -37.21 32.74 -29.62
C ARG A 3 -35.87 32.19 -30.12
N GLN A 4 -34.86 32.10 -29.27
CA GLN A 4 -33.76 31.15 -29.49
C GLN A 4 -34.02 29.94 -28.58
N LEU A 5 -34.56 28.90 -29.20
CA LEU A 5 -34.70 27.57 -28.61
C LEU A 5 -33.29 26.97 -28.41
N MET A 6 -32.95 26.75 -27.15
CA MET A 6 -32.57 25.45 -26.58
C MET A 6 -32.01 24.40 -27.56
N LEU A 7 -30.70 24.16 -27.47
CA LEU A 7 -30.06 22.90 -27.86
C LEU A 7 -29.21 22.43 -26.68
N ILE A 8 -29.88 22.02 -25.60
CA ILE A 8 -29.27 21.27 -24.50
C ILE A 8 -29.26 19.81 -24.99
N ALA A 9 -28.21 19.47 -25.73
CA ALA A 9 -27.97 18.11 -26.17
C ALA A 9 -27.69 17.24 -24.94
N ILE A 10 -28.52 16.22 -24.81
CA ILE A 10 -28.54 15.17 -23.79
C ILE A 10 -27.17 14.48 -23.76
N VAL A 11 -26.33 14.83 -22.78
CA VAL A 11 -25.13 14.08 -22.38
C VAL A 11 -25.38 13.48 -20.99
N THR A 12 -26.39 12.62 -20.92
CA THR A 12 -26.76 11.87 -19.71
C THR A 12 -26.97 10.43 -20.13
N GLY A 13 -25.94 9.58 -20.06
CA GLY A 13 -26.12 8.18 -20.46
C GLY A 13 -24.99 7.19 -20.22
N LEU A 14 -23.85 7.57 -19.62
CA LEU A 14 -22.75 6.63 -19.34
C LEU A 14 -22.13 6.90 -17.96
N VAL A 15 -22.95 6.93 -16.91
CA VAL A 15 -22.47 6.59 -15.57
C VAL A 15 -22.36 5.07 -15.52
N ALA A 16 -21.28 4.54 -16.11
CA ALA A 16 -20.90 3.16 -15.94
C ALA A 16 -20.69 2.93 -14.44
N ALA A 17 -21.52 2.08 -13.85
CA ALA A 17 -21.41 1.69 -12.46
C ALA A 17 -20.10 0.90 -12.29
N CYS A 18 -19.03 1.60 -11.92
CA CYS A 18 -17.81 0.97 -11.43
C CYS A 18 -18.16 0.23 -10.15
N ARG A 19 -18.51 -1.05 -10.27
CA ARG A 19 -18.51 -1.96 -9.12
C ARG A 19 -17.05 -2.16 -8.75
N PRO A 20 -16.66 -1.91 -7.48
CA PRO A 20 -15.37 -2.39 -7.00
C PRO A 20 -15.27 -3.88 -7.35
N GLY A 21 -14.17 -4.29 -7.97
CA GLY A 21 -13.91 -5.72 -8.15
C GLY A 21 -13.96 -6.41 -6.80
N ALA A 22 -14.57 -7.59 -6.73
CA ALA A 22 -14.46 -8.40 -5.53
C ALA A 22 -12.99 -8.76 -5.30
N ASP A 23 -12.57 -8.80 -4.03
CA ASP A 23 -11.26 -9.33 -3.67
C ASP A 23 -11.10 -10.76 -4.23
N PRO A 24 -9.90 -11.14 -4.69
CA PRO A 24 -9.67 -12.50 -5.17
C PRO A 24 -9.86 -13.52 -4.05
N GLU A 25 -10.01 -14.79 -4.43
CA GLU A 25 -10.01 -15.87 -3.45
C GLU A 25 -8.68 -15.88 -2.69
N ARG A 26 -8.76 -15.89 -1.35
CA ARG A 26 -7.57 -15.90 -0.50
C ARG A 26 -6.82 -17.23 -0.69
N PRO A 27 -5.54 -17.21 -1.09
CA PRO A 27 -4.78 -18.43 -1.28
C PRO A 27 -4.47 -19.13 0.06
N PRO A 28 -4.21 -20.44 0.05
CA PRO A 28 -3.73 -21.16 1.23
C PRO A 28 -2.48 -20.52 1.83
N GLY A 29 -2.40 -20.47 3.16
CA GLY A 29 -1.24 -19.89 3.88
C GLY A 29 -1.33 -18.39 4.17
N VAL A 30 -2.23 -17.66 3.49
CA VAL A 30 -2.51 -16.25 3.84
C VAL A 30 -3.48 -16.20 5.02
N PRO A 31 -3.15 -15.48 6.12
CA PRO A 31 -4.00 -15.45 7.31
C PRO A 31 -5.29 -14.66 7.05
N ALA A 32 -6.35 -14.98 7.81
CA ALA A 32 -7.64 -14.29 7.70
C ALA A 32 -7.57 -12.79 8.10
N SER A 33 -6.57 -12.40 8.89
CA SER A 33 -6.30 -11.01 9.25
C SER A 33 -5.67 -10.20 8.11
N ALA A 34 -5.16 -10.85 7.06
CA ALA A 34 -4.64 -10.15 5.89
C ALA A 34 -5.78 -9.61 5.04
N SER A 35 -5.61 -8.37 4.60
CA SER A 35 -6.51 -7.65 3.70
C SER A 35 -5.91 -7.57 2.31
N TRP A 36 -6.77 -7.63 1.30
CA TRP A 36 -6.34 -7.49 -0.09
C TRP A 36 -6.00 -6.04 -0.42
N ALA A 37 -4.85 -5.82 -1.06
CA ALA A 37 -4.37 -4.52 -1.53
C ALA A 37 -3.95 -4.64 -2.99
N GLY A 38 -4.88 -4.35 -3.90
CA GLY A 38 -4.68 -4.57 -5.33
C GLY A 38 -5.73 -3.89 -6.20
N ASN A 39 -5.58 -4.11 -7.51
CA ASN A 39 -6.52 -3.69 -8.54
C ASN A 39 -6.78 -4.86 -9.51
N VAL A 40 -7.38 -4.58 -10.67
CA VAL A 40 -7.70 -5.59 -11.69
C VAL A 40 -6.47 -6.24 -12.36
N GLU A 41 -5.29 -5.62 -12.22
CA GLU A 41 -4.01 -6.12 -12.72
C GLU A 41 -3.28 -6.98 -11.68
N GLY A 42 -3.87 -7.14 -10.49
CA GLY A 42 -3.36 -7.95 -9.39
C GLY A 42 -3.02 -7.12 -8.15
N GLY A 43 -2.33 -7.75 -7.20
CA GLY A 43 -1.98 -7.09 -5.94
C GLY A 43 -1.29 -7.96 -4.91
N THR A 44 -1.48 -7.63 -3.64
CA THR A 44 -0.80 -8.28 -2.51
C THR A 44 -1.73 -8.38 -1.30
N TRP A 45 -1.65 -9.49 -0.58
CA TRP A 45 -2.29 -9.62 0.72
C TRP A 45 -1.40 -8.99 1.79
N ILE A 46 -1.95 -8.19 2.69
CA ILE A 46 -1.18 -7.44 3.70
C ILE A 46 -1.81 -7.61 5.08
N ALA A 47 -0.98 -7.92 6.06
CA ALA A 47 -1.35 -7.88 7.48
C ALA A 47 -0.34 -7.04 8.23
N CYS A 48 -0.83 -6.10 9.04
CA CYS A 48 0.00 -5.26 9.88
C CYS A 48 -0.56 -5.22 11.31
N GLU A 49 0.33 -5.35 12.29
CA GLU A 49 0.00 -5.28 13.71
C GLU A 49 0.76 -4.13 14.35
N ALA A 50 0.07 -3.30 15.14
CA ALA A 50 0.71 -2.20 15.86
C ALA A 50 1.76 -2.73 16.84
N VAL A 51 2.93 -2.08 16.91
CA VAL A 51 3.97 -2.42 17.88
C VAL A 51 3.67 -1.69 19.19
N PRO A 52 3.28 -2.37 20.30
CA PRO A 52 2.66 -1.72 21.46
C PRO A 52 3.48 -0.63 22.16
N SER A 53 4.80 -0.61 21.98
CA SER A 53 5.72 0.34 22.62
C SER A 53 6.22 1.43 21.69
N LEU A 54 5.87 1.41 20.40
CA LEU A 54 6.44 2.30 19.41
C LEU A 54 5.33 2.99 18.62
N PRO A 55 5.12 4.30 18.80
CA PRO A 55 4.06 5.02 18.10
C PRO A 55 4.26 4.95 16.59
N ASN A 56 3.15 4.80 15.86
CA ASN A 56 3.13 4.75 14.40
C ASN A 56 3.98 3.62 13.79
N ARG A 57 4.34 2.59 14.57
CA ARG A 57 5.07 1.43 14.06
C ARG A 57 4.22 0.19 13.97
N TYR A 58 4.46 -0.56 12.92
CA TYR A 58 3.72 -1.79 12.63
C TYR A 58 4.69 -2.88 12.21
N ALA A 59 4.45 -4.09 12.70
CA ALA A 59 5.03 -5.30 12.14
C ALA A 59 4.11 -5.75 11.00
N CYS A 60 4.61 -5.70 9.77
CA CYS A 60 3.83 -6.05 8.58
C CYS A 60 4.39 -7.29 7.90
N ARG A 61 3.49 -8.05 7.28
CA ARG A 61 3.78 -9.16 6.39
C ARG A 61 2.97 -9.00 5.11
N THR A 62 3.57 -9.37 3.98
CA THR A 62 2.94 -9.32 2.67
C THR A 62 3.05 -10.67 1.96
N TRP A 63 2.04 -11.03 1.18
CA TRP A 63 1.98 -12.30 0.45
C TRP A 63 1.50 -12.11 -0.98
N PHE A 64 2.02 -12.93 -1.89
CA PHE A 64 1.56 -12.97 -3.27
C PHE A 64 0.08 -13.35 -3.34
N GLU A 65 -0.64 -12.71 -4.26
CA GLU A 65 -2.00 -13.10 -4.64
C GLU A 65 -2.07 -14.56 -5.05
N THR A 66 -1.13 -14.97 -5.90
CA THR A 66 -1.02 -16.32 -6.42
C THR A 66 -0.16 -17.17 -5.48
N GLY A 67 -0.75 -18.24 -4.95
CA GLY A 67 -0.03 -19.24 -4.15
C GLY A 67 0.28 -18.85 -2.70
N GLY A 68 0.08 -17.59 -2.31
CA GLY A 68 0.19 -17.17 -0.90
C GLY A 68 1.60 -17.19 -0.32
N ALA A 69 2.63 -17.28 -1.16
CA ALA A 69 4.04 -17.19 -0.74
C ALA A 69 4.35 -15.80 -0.17
N MET A 70 5.24 -15.71 0.82
CA MET A 70 5.49 -14.47 1.55
C MET A 70 6.49 -13.59 0.77
N ILE A 71 6.12 -12.34 0.50
CA ILE A 71 6.96 -11.42 -0.27
C ILE A 71 7.94 -10.70 0.66
N ALA A 72 7.41 -10.14 1.75
CA ALA A 72 8.19 -9.36 2.69
C ALA A 72 7.63 -9.44 4.11
N GLU A 73 8.51 -9.36 5.10
CA GLU A 73 8.14 -9.11 6.48
C GLU A 73 9.10 -8.15 7.18
N GLY A 74 8.58 -7.34 8.10
CA GLY A 74 9.42 -6.48 8.92
C GLY A 74 8.67 -5.31 9.56
N GLN A 75 9.42 -4.32 10.01
CA GLN A 75 8.86 -3.14 10.68
C GLN A 75 8.69 -1.96 9.73
N TYR A 76 7.52 -1.33 9.83
CA TYR A 76 7.13 -0.18 9.04
C TYR A 76 6.69 0.97 9.94
N LEU A 77 6.87 2.19 9.43
CA LEU A 77 6.55 3.45 10.09
C LEU A 77 5.46 4.18 9.30
N LEU A 78 4.33 4.44 9.95
CA LEU A 78 3.22 5.19 9.39
C LEU A 78 3.57 6.67 9.28
N ARG A 79 3.32 7.23 8.08
CA ARG A 79 3.56 8.62 7.74
C ARG A 79 2.43 9.17 6.89
N HIS A 80 2.17 10.46 7.04
CA HIS A 80 1.41 11.22 6.07
C HIS A 80 2.34 11.66 4.93
N ARG A 81 1.98 11.34 3.68
CA ARG A 81 2.73 11.63 2.47
C ARG A 81 2.13 12.86 1.79
N ARG A 82 2.93 13.88 1.53
CA ARG A 82 2.54 15.05 0.75
C ARG A 82 3.50 15.27 -0.41
N TRP A 83 3.00 15.59 -1.59
CA TRP A 83 3.86 16.06 -2.67
C TRP A 83 4.30 17.51 -2.41
N ASN A 84 5.61 17.74 -2.31
CA ASN A 84 6.18 19.08 -2.29
C ASN A 84 6.48 19.51 -3.74
N GLN A 85 5.71 20.47 -4.26
CA GLN A 85 5.87 20.97 -5.62
C GLN A 85 7.19 21.72 -5.84
N GLN A 86 7.69 22.44 -4.84
CA GLN A 86 8.94 23.21 -4.93
C GLN A 86 10.16 22.29 -4.97
N ALA A 87 10.16 21.24 -4.14
CA ALA A 87 11.26 20.29 -4.03
C ALA A 87 11.13 19.10 -5.01
N LEU A 88 10.03 19.03 -5.78
CA LEU A 88 9.71 17.95 -6.72
C LEU A 88 9.89 16.55 -6.11
N ARG A 89 9.46 16.39 -4.85
CA ARG A 89 9.58 15.12 -4.12
C ARG A 89 8.44 14.93 -3.13
N SER A 90 8.23 13.69 -2.71
CA SER A 90 7.34 13.39 -1.59
C SER A 90 8.01 13.76 -0.27
N GLU A 91 7.24 14.39 0.61
CA GLU A 91 7.59 14.66 2.00
C GLU A 91 6.73 13.79 2.91
N TYR A 92 7.34 13.37 4.02
CA TYR A 92 6.73 12.47 4.98
C TYR A 92 6.69 13.14 6.35
N THR A 93 5.50 13.18 6.93
CA THR A 93 5.23 13.83 8.22
C THR A 93 4.55 12.85 9.18
N GLU A 94 4.64 13.12 10.47
CA GLU A 94 3.93 12.33 11.48
C GLU A 94 2.41 12.47 11.27
N PRO A 95 1.64 11.37 11.26
CA PRO A 95 0.19 11.45 11.17
C PRO A 95 -0.42 11.96 12.48
N ALA A 96 -1.64 12.50 12.41
CA ALA A 96 -2.39 12.93 13.59
C ALA A 96 -2.94 11.75 14.42
N SER A 97 -3.03 10.56 13.83
CA SER A 97 -3.55 9.34 14.44
C SER A 97 -2.66 8.15 14.08
N SER A 98 -2.56 7.18 15.00
CA SER A 98 -1.91 5.87 14.80
C SER A 98 -2.89 4.80 14.35
N GLU A 99 -4.06 5.17 13.82
CA GLU A 99 -4.97 4.23 13.18
C GLU A 99 -4.49 3.98 11.75
N LEU A 100 -4.48 2.72 11.30
CA LEU A 100 -4.17 2.40 9.89
C LEU A 100 -5.42 2.63 9.04
N PRO A 101 -5.38 3.53 8.05
CA PRO A 101 -6.34 3.49 6.97
C PRO A 101 -6.26 2.14 6.23
N GLY A 102 -7.31 1.79 5.47
CA GLY A 102 -7.31 0.60 4.64
C GLY A 102 -6.11 0.57 3.68
N PHE A 103 -5.67 -0.62 3.27
CA PHE A 103 -4.56 -0.76 2.34
C PHE A 103 -4.95 -0.36 0.91
N ASP A 104 -3.99 0.16 0.16
CA ASP A 104 -4.16 0.53 -1.24
C ASP A 104 -3.32 -0.34 -2.17
N THR A 105 -1.99 -0.31 -2.01
CA THR A 105 -1.08 -1.09 -2.84
C THR A 105 0.26 -1.34 -2.13
N PHE A 106 1.00 -2.35 -2.57
CA PHE A 106 2.37 -2.62 -2.17
C PHE A 106 3.26 -2.59 -3.41
N ASP A 107 4.32 -1.78 -3.38
CA ASP A 107 5.23 -1.61 -4.53
C ASP A 107 6.53 -2.43 -4.45
N GLY A 108 6.55 -3.44 -3.57
CA GLY A 108 7.74 -4.23 -3.25
C GLY A 108 8.57 -3.65 -2.10
N ARG A 109 8.31 -2.40 -1.70
CA ARG A 109 9.04 -1.77 -0.60
C ARG A 109 8.14 -0.97 0.35
N TRP A 110 7.26 -0.13 -0.18
CA TRP A 110 6.33 0.70 0.57
C TRP A 110 4.93 0.12 0.50
N ILE A 111 4.21 0.20 1.62
CA ILE A 111 2.78 -0.14 1.66
C ILE A 111 2.01 1.18 1.65
N ARG A 112 1.31 1.46 0.56
CA ARG A 112 0.43 2.62 0.43
C ARG A 112 -0.91 2.31 1.08
N LEU A 113 -1.43 3.28 1.81
CA LEU A 113 -2.72 3.20 2.47
C LEU A 113 -3.72 4.15 1.80
N LYS A 114 -5.00 4.02 2.13
CA LYS A 114 -6.03 4.96 1.74
C LYS A 114 -5.79 6.32 2.42
N GLY A 115 -6.23 7.38 1.75
CA GLY A 115 -5.83 8.74 2.11
C GLY A 115 -4.33 8.94 1.86
N ASP A 116 -3.81 10.12 2.17
CA ASP A 116 -2.41 10.46 1.92
C ASP A 116 -1.45 9.83 2.94
N HIS A 117 -1.56 8.51 3.17
CA HIS A 117 -0.78 7.75 4.15
C HIS A 117 0.06 6.66 3.51
N VAL A 118 1.18 6.35 4.17
CA VAL A 118 2.12 5.31 3.74
C VAL A 118 2.79 4.68 4.96
N LEU A 119 3.10 3.39 4.83
CA LEU A 119 3.98 2.64 5.70
C LEU A 119 5.35 2.54 5.03
N LEU A 120 6.32 3.24 5.59
CA LEU A 120 7.71 3.23 5.15
C LEU A 120 8.48 2.12 5.89
N PRO A 121 9.30 1.30 5.24
CA PRO A 121 10.14 0.34 5.95
C PRO A 121 11.12 1.11 6.86
N ASP A 122 11.22 0.68 8.11
CA ASP A 122 12.07 1.31 9.13
C ASP A 122 12.55 0.25 10.13
N GLY A 123 13.68 -0.37 9.82
CA GLY A 123 14.19 -1.57 10.46
C GLY A 123 14.74 -2.55 9.43
N VAL A 124 14.86 -3.82 9.82
CA VAL A 124 15.21 -4.90 8.89
C VAL A 124 13.95 -5.44 8.23
N ILE A 125 13.94 -5.47 6.91
CA ILE A 125 12.92 -6.15 6.11
C ILE A 125 13.53 -7.42 5.52
N THR A 126 12.82 -8.53 5.69
CA THR A 126 13.19 -9.85 5.17
C THR A 126 12.34 -10.13 3.93
N TYR A 127 12.98 -10.61 2.85
CA TYR A 127 12.31 -10.99 1.60
C TYR A 127 12.51 -12.49 1.37
N PRO A 128 11.59 -13.35 1.86
CA PRO A 128 11.75 -14.80 1.76
C PRO A 128 11.50 -15.34 0.35
N ASP A 129 10.48 -14.85 -0.36
CA ASP A 129 10.15 -15.26 -1.72
C ASP A 129 10.14 -14.07 -2.71
N GLY A 130 10.24 -14.36 -4.01
CA GLY A 130 10.16 -13.38 -5.10
C GLY A 130 11.46 -13.18 -5.90
N PRO A 131 11.51 -12.20 -6.83
CA PRO A 131 12.69 -11.94 -7.66
C PRO A 131 13.94 -11.59 -6.85
N GLU A 132 13.74 -11.03 -5.64
CA GLU A 132 14.78 -10.63 -4.71
C GLU A 132 14.75 -11.48 -3.42
N HIS A 133 14.40 -12.76 -3.54
CA HIS A 133 14.31 -13.70 -2.41
C HIS A 133 15.66 -13.91 -1.70
N GLY A 134 15.57 -14.45 -0.48
CA GLY A 134 16.72 -14.85 0.32
C GLY A 134 17.58 -13.68 0.80
N LYS A 135 17.01 -12.47 0.90
CA LYS A 135 17.74 -11.28 1.37
C LYS A 135 17.08 -10.57 2.55
N ARG A 136 17.92 -9.93 3.36
CA ARG A 136 17.55 -8.97 4.41
C ARG A 136 18.11 -7.61 4.04
N GLN A 137 17.29 -6.57 4.15
CA GLN A 137 17.67 -5.20 3.84
C GLN A 137 17.33 -4.30 5.02
N THR A 138 18.28 -3.46 5.44
CA THR A 138 18.06 -2.49 6.51
C THR A 138 17.61 -1.16 5.90
N TYR A 139 16.52 -0.63 6.45
CA TYR A 139 15.94 0.64 6.06
C TYR A 139 15.87 1.61 7.24
N ARG A 140 15.97 2.90 6.92
CA ARG A 140 15.62 4.01 7.81
C ARG A 140 14.75 5.00 7.07
N LEU A 141 13.54 5.24 7.55
CA LEU A 141 12.55 6.13 6.93
C LEU A 141 12.34 5.84 5.43
N GLY A 142 12.28 4.56 5.05
CA GLY A 142 12.11 4.14 3.67
C GLY A 142 13.37 4.16 2.79
N VAL A 143 14.53 4.55 3.34
CA VAL A 143 15.82 4.61 2.64
C VAL A 143 16.71 3.46 3.08
N GLU A 144 17.37 2.79 2.14
CA GLU A 144 18.33 1.72 2.43
C GLU A 144 19.57 2.28 3.10
N THR A 145 19.98 1.71 4.25
CA THR A 145 21.12 2.19 5.03
C THR A 145 22.23 1.16 5.21
N GLY A 146 22.06 -0.06 4.70
CA GLY A 146 23.04 -1.15 4.80
C GLY A 146 23.11 -1.96 3.51
N ALA A 147 24.13 -2.80 3.40
CA ALA A 147 24.19 -3.78 2.32
C ALA A 147 23.09 -4.84 2.50
N ALA A 148 22.57 -5.36 1.39
CA ALA A 148 21.70 -6.52 1.43
C ALA A 148 22.49 -7.74 1.91
N GLU A 149 21.95 -8.46 2.89
CA GLU A 149 22.53 -9.70 3.41
C GLU A 149 21.73 -10.89 2.91
N ALA A 150 22.40 -11.87 2.30
CA ALA A 150 21.77 -13.15 1.98
C ALA A 150 21.57 -13.97 3.27
N TYR A 151 20.52 -14.79 3.33
CA TYR A 151 20.30 -15.71 4.46
C TYR A 151 19.72 -17.05 4.01
#